data_AF-A0A3N5L2K7-F1
#
_entry.id   AF-A0A3N5L2K7-F1
#
_cell.length_a   1.000
_cell.length_b   1.000
_cell.length_c   1.000
_cell.angle_alpha   90.00
_cell.angle_beta   90.00
_cell.angle_gamma   90.00
#
_symmetry.space_group_name_H-M   'P 1'
#
loop_
_entity.id
_entity.type
_entity.pdbx_description
1 polymer ?
#
loop_
_entity_poly.entity_id
_entity_poly.type
_entity_poly.pdbx_seq_one_letter_code
_entity_poly.pdbx_strand_id
1 'polypeptide(L)' 'MPRSNRYILPGYIYHVTHRCHNRRFLLKIGLDRTEYRERLRLALQEYRISLFAYCITSNHTLSCWSVGSKTISAE' A
#
# COMPACT_ATOMS: atom_id res chain seq x y z
N MET A 1 -20.83 -12.60 -6.73
CA MET A 1 -20.10 -13.58 -5.91
C MET A 1 -19.83 -12.98 -4.54
N PRO A 2 -20.23 -13.63 -3.44
CA PRO A 2 -19.83 -13.19 -2.11
C PRO A 2 -18.31 -13.26 -2.01
N ARG A 3 -17.69 -12.16 -1.57
CA ARG A 3 -16.25 -12.15 -1.29
C ARG A 3 -16.04 -12.79 0.08
N SER A 4 -15.00 -13.60 0.23
CA SER A 4 -14.62 -14.11 1.54
C SER A 4 -14.35 -12.94 2.49
N ASN A 5 -14.57 -13.17 3.78
CA ASN A 5 -14.26 -12.16 4.77
C ASN A 5 -12.75 -11.89 4.75
N ARG A 6 -12.35 -10.61 4.86
CA ARG A 6 -10.93 -10.24 4.97
C ARG A 6 -10.55 -10.18 6.45
N TYR A 7 -9.64 -11.05 6.85
CA TYR A 7 -9.07 -11.03 8.19
C TYR A 7 -7.77 -10.21 8.17
N ILE A 8 -7.78 -9.09 8.87
CA ILE A 8 -6.59 -8.27 9.13
C ILE A 8 -6.23 -8.47 10.59
N LEU A 9 -5.16 -9.23 10.83
CA LEU A 9 -4.70 -9.65 12.14
C LEU A 9 -3.33 -9.05 12.43
N PRO A 10 -3.06 -8.63 13.68
CA PRO A 10 -1.74 -8.15 14.06
C PRO A 10 -0.65 -9.20 13.85
N GLY A 11 0.53 -8.78 13.41
CA GLY A 11 1.69 -9.66 13.20
C GLY A 11 1.71 -10.43 11.87
N TYR A 12 0.70 -10.25 11.01
CA TYR A 12 0.67 -10.81 9.67
C TYR A 12 1.08 -9.78 8.62
N ILE A 13 1.73 -10.27 7.56
CA ILE A 13 2.11 -9.47 6.40
C ILE A 13 1.07 -9.65 5.30
N TYR A 14 0.61 -8.51 4.76
CA TYR A 14 -0.39 -8.43 3.71
C TYR A 14 0.25 -7.88 2.44
N HIS A 15 0.11 -8.63 1.35
CA HIS A 15 0.40 -8.14 0.00
C HIS A 15 -0.88 -7.56 -0.61
N VAL A 16 -0.87 -6.26 -0.87
CA VAL A 16 -2.00 -5.53 -1.44
C VAL A 16 -1.63 -5.05 -2.83
N THR A 17 -2.46 -5.45 -3.80
CA THR A 17 -2.36 -4.98 -5.17
C THR A 17 -3.60 -4.17 -5.53
N HIS A 18 -3.40 -2.96 -6.03
CA HIS A 18 -4.46 -2.10 -6.52
C HIS A 18 -4.19 -1.73 -7.98
N ARG A 19 -5.25 -1.68 -8.79
CA ARG A 19 -5.20 -1.25 -10.19
C ARG A 19 -5.98 0.05 -10.32
N CYS A 20 -5.49 0.96 -11.14
CA CYS A 20 -6.18 2.19 -11.46
C CYS A 20 -7.57 1.94 -12.03
N HIS A 21 -8.46 2.91 -11.78
CA HIS A 21 -9.84 2.86 -12.22
C HIS A 21 -9.95 2.65 -13.74
N ASN A 22 -10.88 1.79 -14.16
CA ASN A 22 -11.08 1.39 -15.56
C ASN A 22 -9.81 0.89 -16.27
N ARG A 23 -8.83 0.36 -15.52
CA ARG A 23 -7.53 -0.09 -16.04
C ARG A 23 -6.79 1.03 -16.78
N ARG A 24 -7.08 2.30 -16.48
CA ARG A 24 -6.43 3.45 -17.10
C ARG A 24 -5.05 3.68 -16.49
N PHE A 25 -4.14 4.22 -17.29
CA PHE A 25 -2.84 4.66 -16.81
C PHE A 25 -2.98 6.05 -16.19
N LEU A 26 -3.31 6.12 -14.91
CA LEU A 26 -3.56 7.37 -14.18
C LEU A 26 -2.32 7.88 -13.43
N LEU A 27 -1.28 7.05 -13.29
CA LEU A 27 -0.04 7.40 -12.60
C LEU A 27 1.09 7.55 -13.63
N LYS A 28 0.83 8.26 -14.73
CA LYS A 28 1.75 8.32 -15.89
C LYS A 28 2.96 9.21 -15.63
N ILE A 29 2.72 10.38 -15.05
CA ILE A 29 3.76 11.38 -14.82
C ILE A 29 4.38 11.22 -13.43
N GLY A 30 5.58 11.75 -13.25
CA GLY A 30 6.28 11.70 -11.97
C GLY A 30 5.50 12.39 -10.85
N LEU A 31 4.81 13.49 -11.17
CA LEU A 31 4.02 14.25 -10.20
C LEU A 31 2.94 13.39 -9.53
N ASP A 32 2.16 12.64 -10.31
CA ASP A 32 1.10 11.76 -9.77
C ASP A 32 1.67 10.69 -8.83
N ARG A 33 2.83 10.12 -9.18
CA ARG A 33 3.50 9.11 -8.36
C ARG A 33 4.04 9.69 -7.06
N THR A 34 4.57 10.91 -7.11
CA THR A 34 5.04 11.64 -5.93
C THR A 34 3.88 11.97 -4.99
N GLU A 35 2.78 12.51 -5.52
CA GLU A 35 1.57 12.80 -4.75
C GLU A 35 0.98 11.53 -4.13
N TYR A 36 0.92 10.43 -4.89
CA TYR A 36 0.49 9.13 -4.36
C TYR A 36 1.38 8.65 -3.22
N ARG A 37 2.71 8.79 -3.35
CA ARG A 37 3.66 8.41 -2.30
C ARG A 37 3.48 9.22 -1.03
N GLU A 38 3.25 10.53 -1.13
CA GLU A 38 2.97 11.36 0.04
C GLU A 38 1.68 10.96 0.74
N ARG A 39 0.61 10.69 -0.02
CA ARG A 39 -0.65 10.17 0.55
C ARG A 39 -0.46 8.82 1.21
N LEU A 40 0.30 7.92 0.60
CA LEU A 40 0.65 6.63 1.18
C LEU A 40 1.38 6.83 2.51
N ARG A 41 2.38 7.72 2.56
CA ARG A 41 3.13 8.02 3.78
C ARG A 41 2.23 8.55 4.91
N LEU A 42 1.36 9.50 4.60
CA LEU A 42 0.40 10.04 5.58
C LEU A 42 -0.54 8.95 6.11
N ALA A 43 -1.08 8.10 5.23
CA ALA A 43 -1.96 7.01 5.63
C ALA A 43 -1.24 5.96 6.51
N LEU A 44 0.01 5.62 6.18
CA LEU A 44 0.79 4.68 7.00
C LEU A 44 1.00 5.20 8.42
N GLN A 45 1.22 6.51 8.56
CA GLN A 45 1.38 7.16 9.86
C GLN A 45 0.05 7.22 10.63
N GLU A 46 -1.03 7.64 9.96
CA GLU A 46 -2.38 7.73 10.55
C GLU A 46 -2.87 6.37 11.07
N TYR A 47 -2.69 5.32 10.28
CA TYR A 47 -3.18 3.97 10.59
C TYR A 47 -2.14 3.09 11.31
N ARG A 48 -0.95 3.64 11.62
CA ARG A 48 0.14 2.92 12.32
C ARG A 48 0.50 1.59 11.63
N ILE A 49 0.62 1.65 10.31
CA ILE A 49 0.93 0.51 9.45
C ILE A 49 2.43 0.48 9.17
N SER A 50 3.07 -0.68 9.35
CA SER A 50 4.46 -0.89 8.92
C SER A 50 4.48 -1.26 7.44
N LEU A 51 5.19 -0.49 6.61
CA LEU A 51 5.40 -0.79 5.19
C LEU A 51 6.76 -1.45 4.99
N PHE A 52 6.78 -2.63 4.36
CA PHE A 52 8.01 -3.37 4.05
C PHE A 52 8.50 -3.13 2.63
N ALA A 53 7.57 -3.07 1.67
CA ALA A 53 7.89 -2.86 0.27
C ALA A 53 6.72 -2.19 -0.44
N TYR A 54 7.00 -1.39 -1.46
CA TYR A 54 5.98 -0.88 -2.37
C TYR A 54 6.55 -0.66 -3.77
N CYS A 55 5.66 -0.73 -4.76
CA CYS A 55 5.95 -0.42 -6.15
C CYS A 55 4.78 0.35 -6.76
N ILE A 56 5.06 1.45 -7.45
CA ILE A 56 4.07 2.27 -8.15
C ILE A 56 4.41 2.26 -9.64
N THR A 57 3.58 1.60 -10.43
CA THR A 57 3.66 1.64 -11.90
C THR A 57 2.70 2.70 -12.44
N SER A 58 2.55 2.78 -13.75
CA SER A 58 1.63 3.74 -14.39
C SER A 58 0.15 3.36 -14.24
N ASN A 59 -0.17 2.14 -13.81
CA ASN A 59 -1.54 1.60 -13.71
C ASN A 59 -1.78 0.76 -12.45
N HIS A 60 -0.73 0.37 -11.73
CA HIS A 60 -0.84 -0.49 -10.57
C HIS A 60 -0.03 0.05 -9.41
N THR A 61 -0.51 -0.24 -8.21
CA THR A 61 0.27 -0.08 -6.99
C THR A 61 0.28 -1.40 -6.26
N LEU A 62 1.46 -1.78 -5.78
CA LEU A 62 1.69 -2.98 -5.00
C LEU A 62 2.34 -2.57 -3.70
N SER A 63 1.88 -3.10 -2.58
CA SER A 63 2.48 -2.85 -1.27
C SER A 63 2.44 -4.09 -0.39
N CYS A 64 3.46 -4.24 0.44
CA CYS A 64 3.54 -5.24 1.49
C CYS A 64 3.56 -4.54 2.83
N TRP A 65 2.56 -4.79 3.68
CA TRP A 65 2.43 -4.09 4.97
C TRP A 65 1.90 -5.00 6.09
N SER A 66 2.08 -4.56 7.33
CA SER A 66 1.58 -5.21 8.55
C SER A 66 0.94 -4.18 9.47
N VAL A 67 -0.10 -4.60 10.19
CA VAL A 67 -0.72 -3.81 11.25
C VAL A 67 -0.12 -4.25 12.59
N GLY A 68 0.33 -3.29 13.38
CA GLY A 68 0.73 -3.54 14.77
C GLY A 68 2.08 -4.24 14.98
N SER A 69 2.96 -4.30 13.99
CA SER A 69 4.36 -4.69 14.20
C SER A 69 5.15 -3.53 14.80
N LYS A 70 5.82 -3.75 15.94
CA LYS A 70 6.92 -2.88 16.39
C LYS A 70 7.84 -2.64 15.20
N THR A 71 8.22 -1.39 14.98
CA THR A 71 9.21 -0.97 13.99
C THR A 71 10.37 -1.97 14.01
N ILE A 72 10.60 -2.70 12.92
CA ILE A 72 11.86 -3.41 12.74
C ILE A 72 12.87 -2.29 12.47
N SER A 73 13.56 -1.87 13.53
CA SER A 73 14.77 -1.05 13.39
C SER A 73 15.75 -1.86 12.57
N ALA A 74 16.08 -1.37 11.37
CA ALA A 74 17.25 -1.85 10.66
C ALA A 74 18.48 -1.28 11.40
N GLU A 75 19.28 -2.17 12.00
CA GLU A 75 20.70 -1.92 12.27
C GLU A 75 21.48 -1.89 10.94
#